data_AF-C9RC85-F1
#
_entry.id   AF-C9RC85-F1
#
_cell.length_a   1.000
_cell.length_b   1.000
_cell.length_c   1.000
_cell.angle_alpha   90.00
_cell.angle_beta   90.00
_cell.angle_gamma   90.00
#
_symmetry.space_group_name_H-M   'P 1'
#
loop_
_entity.id
_entity.type
_entity.pdbx_description
1 polymer ?
#
loop_
_entity_poly.entity_id
_entity_poly.type
_entity_poly.pdbx_seq_one_letter_code
_entity_poly.pdbx_strand_id
1 'polypeptide(L)'
;MGNVAEFIYIPEALRERLGEQASKELVEVLNQAVRSLHKGVDESTAERIERRIAETKTEIIKEIAGAKTELLKWMLVFWVGQVLAIVAFLYTLLR
;
A
#
# COMPACT_ATOMS: atom_id res chain seq x y z
N MET A 1 -7.59 -6.95 -20.27
CA MET A 1 -9.00 -6.53 -20.46
C MET A 1 -9.10 -5.10 -19.95
N GLY A 2 -9.44 -4.06 -20.72
CA GLY A 2 -9.75 -3.93 -22.14
C GLY A 2 -9.08 -2.65 -22.67
N ASN A 3 -8.69 -2.69 -23.94
CA ASN A 3 -8.16 -1.55 -24.67
C ASN A 3 -9.32 -0.58 -24.92
N VAL A 4 -9.48 0.43 -24.07
CA VAL A 4 -10.46 1.50 -24.32
C VAL A 4 -9.82 2.45 -25.32
N ALA A 5 -9.83 2.06 -26.59
CA ALA A 5 -9.76 3.03 -27.68
C ALA A 5 -11.08 3.82 -27.66
N GLU A 6 -11.22 4.72 -26.68
CA GLU A 6 -12.32 5.65 -26.59
C GLU A 6 -12.08 6.69 -27.69
N PHE A 7 -12.49 6.36 -28.92
CA PHE A 7 -12.55 7.32 -30.00
C PHE A 7 -13.52 8.42 -29.57
N ILE A 8 -12.98 9.55 -29.13
CA ILE A 8 -13.79 10.72 -28.82
C ILE A 8 -14.41 11.18 -30.14
N TYR A 9 -15.67 10.80 -30.34
CA TYR A 9 -16.42 11.17 -31.52
C TYR A 9 -16.86 12.62 -31.36
N ILE A 10 -16.43 13.50 -32.27
CA ILE A 10 -16.91 14.88 -32.26
C ILE A 10 -18.37 14.87 -32.72
N PRO A 11 -19.30 15.38 -31.90
CA PRO A 11 -20.69 15.58 -32.31
C PRO A 11 -20.76 16.42 -33.59
N GLU A 12 -21.59 16.02 -34.56
CA GLU A 12 -21.79 16.72 -35.84
C GLU A 12 -21.99 18.23 -35.67
N ALA A 13 -22.75 18.65 -34.65
CA ALA A 13 -22.99 20.05 -34.33
C ALA A 13 -21.72 20.85 -33.99
N LEU A 14 -20.71 20.22 -33.39
CA LEU A 14 -19.41 20.84 -33.12
C LEU A 14 -18.53 20.82 -34.36
N ARG A 15 -18.59 19.75 -35.17
CA ARG A 15 -17.85 19.65 -36.43
C ARG A 15 -18.28 20.69 -37.46
N GLU A 16 -19.58 20.94 -37.55
CA GLU A 16 -20.16 21.95 -38.45
C GLU A 16 -19.80 23.39 -38.01
N ARG A 17 -19.72 23.65 -36.70
CA ARG A 17 -19.39 24.97 -36.13
C ARG A 17 -17.90 25.29 -36.12
N LEU A 18 -17.05 24.28 -35.88
CA LEU A 18 -15.59 24.43 -35.79
C LEU A 18 -14.89 24.21 -37.14
N GLY A 19 -15.56 23.55 -38.08
CA GLY A 19 -14.95 23.06 -39.30
C GLY A 19 -14.12 21.79 -39.08
N GLU A 20 -13.86 21.07 -40.17
CA GLU A 20 -13.22 19.75 -40.14
C GLU A 20 -11.80 19.78 -39.54
N GLN A 21 -11.07 20.88 -39.77
CA GLN A 21 -9.67 21.00 -39.39
C GLN A 21 -9.50 21.29 -37.89
N ALA A 22 -10.24 22.27 -37.36
CA ALA A 22 -10.22 22.56 -35.92
C ALA A 22 -10.82 21.43 -35.09
N SER A 23 -11.78 20.67 -35.65
CA SER A 23 -12.30 19.45 -35.01
C SER A 23 -11.19 18.40 -34.84
N LYS A 24 -10.38 18.16 -35.86
CA LYS A 24 -9.26 17.21 -35.79
C LYS A 24 -8.21 17.63 -34.75
N GLU A 25 -7.84 18.90 -34.73
CA GLU A 25 -6.91 19.44 -33.72
C GLU A 25 -7.46 19.30 -32.31
N LEU A 26 -8.76 19.55 -32.10
CA LEU A 26 -9.40 19.37 -30.81
C LEU A 26 -9.36 17.90 -30.34
N VAL A 27 -9.62 16.94 -31.23
CA VAL A 27 -9.47 15.50 -30.92
C VAL A 27 -8.05 15.17 -30.52
N GLU A 28 -7.06 15.73 -31.21
CA GLU A 28 -5.64 15.47 -30.94
C GLU A 28 -5.22 16.00 -29.56
N VAL A 29 -5.57 17.25 -29.24
CA VAL A 29 -5.30 17.86 -27.93
C VAL A 29 -6.00 17.08 -26.81
N LEU A 30 -7.26 16.69 -27.03
CA LEU A 30 -8.04 15.97 -26.04
C LEU A 30 -7.48 14.55 -25.81
N ASN A 31 -7.08 13.85 -26.88
CA ASN A 31 -6.38 12.57 -26.78
C ASN A 31 -5.06 12.69 -26.02
N GLN A 32 -4.30 13.78 -26.25
CA GLN A 32 -3.05 14.03 -25.53
C GLN A 32 -3.31 14.30 -24.04
N ALA A 33 -4.35 15.06 -23.70
CA ALA A 33 -4.78 15.32 -22.33
C ALA A 33 -5.25 14.05 -21.61
N VAL A 34 -6.04 13.20 -22.26
CA VAL A 34 -6.47 11.91 -21.70
C VAL A 34 -5.27 11.01 -21.43
N ARG A 35 -4.31 10.92 -22.36
CA ARG A 35 -3.08 10.12 -22.18
C ARG A 35 -2.21 10.64 -21.04
N SER A 36 -2.05 11.96 -20.91
CA SER A 36 -1.24 12.54 -19.85
C SER A 36 -1.89 12.35 -18.48
N LEU A 37 -3.21 12.48 -18.38
CA LEU A 37 -3.97 12.19 -17.16
C LEU A 37 -3.87 10.72 -16.78
N HIS A 38 -4.07 9.80 -17.71
CA HIS A 38 -3.97 8.36 -17.44
C HIS A 38 -2.58 7.99 -16.92
N LYS A 39 -1.53 8.51 -17.57
CA LYS A 39 -0.15 8.29 -17.14
C LYS A 39 0.13 8.88 -15.75
N GLY A 40 -0.30 10.11 -15.50
CA GLY A 40 -0.11 10.76 -14.20
C GLY A 40 -0.90 10.09 -13.06
N VAL A 41 -2.09 9.56 -13.35
CA VAL A 41 -2.89 8.78 -12.40
C VAL A 41 -2.26 7.43 -12.11
N ASP A 42 -1.80 6.70 -13.12
CA ASP A 42 -1.13 5.40 -12.94
C ASP A 42 0.15 5.54 -12.12
N GLU A 43 1.03 6.49 -12.47
CA GLU A 43 2.30 6.71 -11.77
C GLU A 43 2.07 7.16 -10.32
N SER A 44 1.19 8.14 -10.10
CA SER A 44 0.89 8.67 -8.75
C SER A 44 0.19 7.64 -7.87
N THR A 45 -0.70 6.84 -8.44
CA THR A 45 -1.44 5.82 -7.69
C THR A 45 -0.54 4.64 -7.33
N ALA A 46 0.29 4.18 -8.27
CA ALA A 46 1.27 3.11 -8.03
C ALA A 46 2.28 3.53 -6.94
N GLU A 47 2.89 4.70 -7.07
CA GLU A 47 3.87 5.20 -6.10
C GLU A 47 3.25 5.34 -4.69
N ARG A 48 2.02 5.86 -4.61
CA ARG A 48 1.32 6.03 -3.32
C ARG A 48 0.95 4.69 -2.68
N ILE A 49 0.58 3.69 -3.48
CA ILE A 49 0.29 2.33 -2.99
C ILE A 49 1.59 1.65 -2.54
N GLU A 50 2.64 1.69 -3.34
CA GLU A 50 3.95 1.12 -3.00
C GLU A 50 4.50 1.72 -1.70
N ARG A 51 4.44 3.05 -1.57
CA ARG A 51 4.86 3.75 -0.36
C ARG A 51 4.05 3.32 0.86
N ARG A 52 2.72 3.26 0.74
CA ARG A 52 1.86 2.79 1.84
C ARG A 52 2.16 1.34 2.22
N ILE A 53 2.39 0.46 1.26
CA ILE A 53 2.77 -0.94 1.52
C ILE A 53 4.10 -1.00 2.26
N ALA A 54 5.10 -0.23 1.85
CA ALA A 54 6.41 -0.19 2.51
C ALA A 54 6.31 0.35 3.95
N GLU A 55 5.54 1.42 4.17
CA GLU A 55 5.27 1.99 5.49
C GLU A 55 4.55 0.97 6.38
N THR A 56 3.44 0.37 5.93
CA THR A 56 2.69 -0.64 6.68
C THR A 56 3.54 -1.89 6.97
N LYS A 57 4.35 -2.36 6.03
CA LYS A 57 5.26 -3.50 6.26
C LYS A 57 6.26 -3.19 7.37
N THR A 58 6.81 -1.98 7.38
CA THR A 58 7.78 -1.54 8.39
C THR A 58 7.13 -1.44 9.77
N GLU A 59 5.92 -0.88 9.83
CA GLU A 59 5.14 -0.78 11.06
C GLU A 59 4.82 -2.15 11.65
N ILE A 60 4.32 -3.09 10.83
CA ILE A 60 4.04 -4.48 11.25
C ILE A 60 5.30 -5.16 11.79
N ILE A 61 6.44 -5.04 11.10
CA ILE A 61 7.71 -5.64 11.56
C ILE A 61 8.10 -5.06 12.93
N LYS A 62 7.95 -3.75 13.11
CA LYS A 62 8.28 -3.07 14.37
C LYS A 62 7.37 -3.53 15.51
N GLU A 63 6.07 -3.62 15.28
CA GLU A 63 5.11 -4.13 16.26
C GLU A 63 5.40 -5.59 16.64
N ILE A 64 5.67 -6.45 15.66
CA ILE A 64 6.04 -7.85 15.91
C ILE A 64 7.33 -7.95 16.73
N ALA A 65 8.35 -7.15 16.41
CA ALA A 65 9.61 -7.13 17.16
C ALA A 65 9.39 -6.66 18.60
N GLY A 66 8.55 -5.63 18.80
CA GLY A 66 8.15 -5.15 20.11
C GLY A 66 7.43 -6.23 20.92
N ALA A 67 6.41 -6.86 20.34
CA ALA A 67 5.66 -7.95 20.97
C ALA A 67 6.56 -9.14 21.34
N LYS A 68 7.45 -9.56 20.43
CA LYS A 68 8.43 -10.63 20.72
C LYS A 68 9.34 -10.28 21.88
N THR A 69 9.83 -9.04 21.92
CA THR A 69 10.71 -8.56 23.00
C THR A 69 9.98 -8.55 24.33
N GLU A 70 8.74 -8.08 24.35
CA GLU A 70 7.92 -8.04 25.56
C GLU A 70 7.60 -9.45 26.06
N LEU A 71 7.20 -10.35 25.17
CA LEU A 71 6.99 -11.77 25.51
C LEU A 71 8.26 -12.40 26.08
N LEU A 72 9.45 -12.12 25.49
CA LEU A 72 10.71 -12.64 26.02
C LEU A 72 11.00 -12.13 27.43
N LYS A 73 10.76 -10.85 27.73
CA LYS A 73 10.91 -10.31 29.09
C LYS A 73 10.00 -11.03 30.07
N TRP A 74 8.73 -11.21 29.72
CA TRP A 74 7.76 -11.90 30.57
C TRP A 74 8.12 -13.37 30.79
N MET A 75 8.61 -14.05 29.75
CA MET A 75 9.15 -15.39 29.88
C MET A 75 10.32 -15.43 30.87
N LEU A 76 11.28 -14.50 30.80
CA LEU A 76 12.42 -14.46 31.73
C LEU A 76 11.97 -14.24 33.18
N VAL A 77 11.09 -13.27 33.43
CA VAL A 77 10.53 -13.01 34.78
C VAL A 77 9.84 -14.26 35.33
N PHE A 78 9.04 -14.92 34.48
CA PHE A 78 8.38 -16.16 34.84
C PHE A 78 9.38 -17.28 35.14
N TRP A 79 10.37 -17.49 34.27
CA TRP A 79 11.41 -18.52 34.44
C TRP A 79 12.20 -18.34 35.74
N VAL A 80 12.57 -17.12 36.12
CA VAL A 80 13.22 -16.86 37.40
C VAL A 80 12.34 -17.29 38.56
N GLY A 81 11.04 -16.95 38.51
CA GLY A 81 10.07 -17.39 39.52
C GLY A 81 9.94 -18.92 39.59
N GLN A 82 9.85 -19.60 38.45
CA GLN A 82 9.76 -21.06 38.36
C GLN A 82 11.02 -21.73 38.92
N VAL A 83 12.22 -21.25 38.56
CA VAL A 83 13.49 -21.79 39.05
C VAL A 83 13.57 -21.67 40.58
N LEU A 84 13.21 -20.52 41.14
CA LEU A 84 13.17 -20.33 42.59
C LEU A 84 12.19 -21.29 43.27
N ALA A 85 10.99 -21.47 42.70
CA ALA A 85 9.99 -22.39 43.22
C ALA A 85 10.49 -23.85 43.19
N ILE A 86 11.11 -24.29 42.09
CA ILE A 86 11.68 -25.63 41.96
C ILE A 86 12.82 -25.84 42.96
N VAL A 87 13.74 -24.88 43.11
CA VAL A 87 14.84 -24.97 44.07
C VAL A 87 14.31 -25.06 45.50
N ALA A 88 13.33 -24.23 45.88
CA ALA A 88 12.71 -24.27 47.20
C ALA A 88 11.98 -25.61 47.45
N PHE A 89 11.28 -26.12 46.45
CA PHE A 89 10.59 -27.40 46.50
C PHE A 89 11.57 -28.57 46.69
N LEU A 90 12.64 -28.62 45.90
CA LEU A 90 13.70 -29.64 46.02
C LEU A 90 14.40 -29.56 47.39
N TYR A 91 14.72 -28.35 47.86
CA TYR A 91 15.32 -28.17 49.19
C TYR A 91 14.41 -28.68 50.31
N THR A 92 13.09 -28.48 50.19
CA THR A 92 12.11 -28.95 51.19
C THR A 92 11.98 -30.47 51.17
N LEU A 93 12.12 -31.13 50.02
CA LEU A 93 12.06 -32.59 49.90
C LEU A 93 13.34 -33.30 50.32
N LEU A 94 14.51 -32.67 50.20
CA LEU A 94 15.81 -33.25 50.58
C LEU A 94 16.22 -32.94 52.03
N ARG A 95 15.45 -32.13 52.74
CA ARG A 95 15.63 -31.82 54.17
C ARG A 95 14.89 -32.86 55.03
#